data_AF-A0A0C2WAL7-F1
#
_entry.id   AF-A0A0C2WAL7-F1
#
_cell.length_a   1.000
_cell.length_b   1.000
_cell.length_c   1.000
_cell.angle_alpha   90.00
_cell.angle_beta   90.00
_cell.angle_gamma   90.00
#
_symmetry.space_group_name_H-M   'P 1'
#
loop_
_entity.id
_entity.type
_entity.pdbx_description
1 polymer ?
#
loop_
_entity_poly.entity_id
_entity_poly.type
_entity_poly.pdbx_seq_one_letter_code
_entity_poly.pdbx_strand_id
1 'polypeptide(L)'
;MNNCKLVFAMFFSALIVFFAFGATDASAAENEDYEKALELIEKTNIEIDEKIDAGVEKADALQAGYLSELESKKEEEQRKLAELEAEKAEKAGKFTDEKKVAHENAKFDKKIQREQEKFNALYITLEEKYNQELDEVIEAVFNETLQMSTETIELVKKMGVEAECSWKLVRFADRMVWIDPIRIVGH
;
A
#
# COMPACT_ATOMS: atom_id res chain seq x y z
N MET A 1 30.85 5.58 -35.27
CA MET A 1 30.05 5.80 -36.50
C MET A 1 28.60 5.58 -36.12
N ASN A 2 27.62 6.47 -36.25
CA ASN A 2 27.59 7.85 -36.72
C ASN A 2 26.51 8.58 -35.91
N ASN A 3 26.79 9.84 -35.61
CA ASN A 3 25.83 10.86 -35.25
C ASN A 3 24.71 10.96 -36.29
N CYS A 4 23.50 11.33 -35.88
CA CYS A 4 22.66 12.20 -36.71
C CYS A 4 21.91 13.21 -35.84
N LYS A 5 22.54 14.39 -35.69
CA LYS A 5 21.84 15.67 -35.52
C LYS A 5 21.29 16.06 -36.90
N LEU A 6 20.07 16.61 -36.97
CA LEU A 6 19.53 17.57 -37.97
C LEU A 6 17.99 17.55 -37.84
N VAL A 7 17.17 18.61 -37.91
CA VAL A 7 17.30 20.01 -38.37
C VAL A 7 16.27 20.85 -37.59
N PHE A 8 16.70 22.01 -37.09
CA PHE A 8 15.83 23.13 -36.75
C PHE A 8 15.59 23.92 -38.04
N ALA A 9 14.35 24.02 -38.52
CA ALA A 9 14.02 24.83 -39.70
C ALA A 9 12.78 25.68 -39.43
N MET A 10 13.02 26.98 -39.21
CA MET A 10 12.06 28.05 -39.40
C MET A 10 11.62 28.11 -40.87
N PHE A 11 10.34 28.38 -41.11
CA PHE A 11 9.92 29.23 -42.23
C PHE A 11 8.70 30.09 -41.83
N PHE A 12 8.89 31.42 -41.91
CA PHE A 12 8.02 32.44 -42.56
C PHE A 12 6.49 32.30 -42.44
N SER A 13 5.67 33.33 -42.22
CA SER A 13 5.77 34.77 -42.44
C SER A 13 4.44 35.43 -42.03
N ALA A 14 4.55 36.55 -41.32
CA ALA A 14 3.76 37.78 -41.41
C ALA A 14 2.22 37.78 -41.64
N LEU A 15 1.58 38.52 -40.74
CA LEU A 15 0.56 39.56 -40.98
C LEU A 15 -0.93 39.14 -41.05
N ILE A 16 -1.60 39.22 -39.91
CA ILE A 16 -2.97 39.76 -39.84
C ILE A 16 -2.98 40.88 -38.79
N VAL A 17 -3.38 42.06 -39.28
CA VAL A 17 -3.48 43.36 -38.61
C VAL A 17 -4.83 43.46 -37.89
N PHE A 18 -4.77 43.94 -36.64
CA PHE A 18 -5.79 44.68 -35.88
C PHE A 18 -7.28 44.41 -36.15
N PHE A 19 -7.92 43.74 -35.20
CA PHE A 19 -9.21 44.18 -34.67
C PHE A 19 -8.99 44.66 -33.24
N ALA A 20 -8.82 45.97 -33.08
CA ALA A 20 -9.06 46.65 -31.81
C ALA A 20 -10.52 47.06 -31.80
N PHE A 21 -11.37 46.32 -31.08
CA PHE A 21 -12.68 46.79 -30.64
C PHE A 21 -13.08 45.97 -29.41
N GLY A 22 -13.19 46.64 -28.27
CA GLY A 22 -13.72 46.07 -27.03
C GLY A 22 -12.65 45.61 -26.06
N ALA A 23 -11.96 46.57 -25.43
CA ALA A 23 -11.67 46.42 -24.02
C ALA A 23 -13.02 46.35 -23.29
N THR A 24 -13.60 45.16 -23.23
CA THR A 24 -14.28 44.79 -22.00
C THR A 24 -13.15 44.30 -21.11
N ASP A 25 -12.73 45.16 -20.18
CA ASP A 25 -12.37 44.68 -18.86
C ASP A 25 -13.56 43.83 -18.41
N ALA A 26 -13.58 42.55 -18.81
CA ALA A 26 -14.31 41.54 -18.10
C ALA A 26 -13.51 41.40 -16.82
N SER A 27 -13.86 42.29 -15.89
CA SER A 27 -13.52 42.23 -14.49
C SER A 27 -13.34 40.77 -14.11
N ALA A 28 -12.10 40.41 -13.77
CA ALA A 28 -11.84 39.38 -12.78
C ALA A 28 -12.59 39.82 -11.52
N ALA A 29 -13.89 39.56 -11.48
CA ALA A 29 -14.57 39.42 -10.22
C ALA A 29 -13.91 38.19 -9.63
N GLU A 30 -13.05 38.39 -8.62
CA GLU A 30 -12.75 37.33 -7.65
C GLU A 30 -14.10 36.72 -7.29
N ASN A 31 -14.37 35.53 -7.83
CA ASN A 31 -15.59 34.83 -7.52
C ASN A 31 -15.34 34.26 -6.13
N GLU A 32 -15.83 34.97 -5.11
CA GLU A 32 -15.69 34.59 -3.71
C GLU A 32 -16.09 33.12 -3.48
N ASP A 33 -17.01 32.58 -4.28
CA ASP A 33 -17.42 31.18 -4.24
C ASP A 33 -16.38 30.22 -4.85
N TYR A 34 -15.62 30.65 -5.86
CA TYR A 34 -14.50 29.89 -6.42
C TYR A 34 -13.31 29.81 -5.44
N GLU A 35 -12.96 30.93 -4.80
CA GLU A 35 -11.89 30.95 -3.79
C GLU A 35 -12.23 30.09 -2.58
N LYS A 36 -13.48 30.14 -2.11
CA LYS A 36 -13.97 29.24 -1.05
C LYS A 36 -13.96 27.77 -1.46
N ALA A 37 -14.31 27.47 -2.71
CA ALA A 37 -14.27 26.10 -3.23
C ALA A 37 -12.82 25.57 -3.29
N LEU A 38 -11.87 26.41 -3.70
CA LEU A 38 -10.43 26.09 -3.67
C LEU A 38 -9.96 25.80 -2.25
N GLU A 39 -10.23 26.71 -1.30
CA GLU A 39 -9.84 26.53 0.10
C GLU A 39 -10.42 25.24 0.69
N LEU A 40 -11.70 24.93 0.39
CA LEU A 40 -12.34 23.70 0.84
C LEU A 40 -11.68 22.45 0.26
N ILE A 41 -11.37 22.44 -1.04
CA ILE A 41 -10.68 21.32 -1.69
C ILE A 41 -9.28 21.13 -1.11
N GLU A 42 -8.51 22.21 -0.95
CA GLU A 42 -7.16 22.15 -0.38
C GLU A 42 -7.19 21.59 1.03
N LYS A 43 -8.13 22.08 1.87
CA LYS A 43 -8.31 21.58 3.22
C LYS A 43 -8.67 20.10 3.24
N THR A 44 -9.64 19.67 2.44
CA THR A 44 -10.03 18.24 2.37
C THR A 44 -8.86 17.38 1.90
N ASN A 45 -8.07 17.84 0.92
CA ASN A 45 -6.89 17.10 0.45
C ASN A 45 -5.81 16.95 1.53
N ILE A 46 -5.60 17.98 2.35
CA ILE A 46 -4.69 17.90 3.51
C ILE A 46 -5.20 16.83 4.49
N GLU A 47 -6.49 16.86 4.83
CA GLU A 47 -7.08 15.87 5.75
C GLU A 47 -7.00 14.45 5.15
N ILE A 48 -7.17 14.27 3.84
CA ILE A 48 -6.98 12.99 3.14
C ILE A 48 -5.52 12.52 3.28
N ASP A 49 -4.54 13.40 3.06
CA ASP A 49 -3.12 13.05 3.20
C ASP A 49 -2.77 12.66 4.65
N GLU A 50 -3.33 13.35 5.66
CA GLU A 50 -3.16 12.97 7.07
C GLU A 50 -3.74 11.57 7.36
N LYS A 51 -4.90 11.24 6.79
CA LYS A 51 -5.53 9.91 6.92
C LYS A 51 -4.70 8.81 6.26
N ILE A 52 -4.15 9.12 5.08
CA ILE A 52 -3.22 8.23 4.38
C ILE A 52 -2.00 7.97 5.26
N ASP A 53 -1.33 9.02 5.74
CA ASP A 53 -0.10 8.88 6.51
C ASP A 53 -0.32 8.04 7.78
N ALA A 54 -1.42 8.30 8.50
CA ALA A 54 -1.78 7.51 9.68
C ALA A 54 -2.10 6.04 9.34
N GLY A 55 -2.72 5.77 8.19
CA GLY A 55 -2.97 4.41 7.73
C GLY A 55 -1.70 3.68 7.30
N VAL A 56 -0.77 4.37 6.64
CA VAL A 56 0.53 3.84 6.24
C VAL A 56 1.35 3.49 7.48
N GLU A 57 1.40 4.38 8.48
CA GLU A 57 2.11 4.10 9.74
C GLU A 57 1.57 2.84 10.43
N LYS A 58 0.23 2.67 10.47
CA LYS A 58 -0.40 1.46 11.02
C LYS A 58 -0.06 0.21 10.21
N ALA A 59 -0.13 0.29 8.89
CA ALA A 59 0.21 -0.84 8.01
C ALA A 59 1.66 -1.27 8.17
N ASP A 60 2.60 -0.32 8.20
CA ASP A 60 4.03 -0.60 8.39
C ASP A 60 4.29 -1.20 9.79
N ALA A 61 3.59 -0.72 10.82
CA ALA A 61 3.67 -1.30 12.16
C ALA A 61 3.13 -2.74 12.22
N LEU A 62 2.01 -3.03 11.54
CA LEU A 62 1.47 -4.39 11.42
C LEU A 62 2.46 -5.33 10.74
N GLN A 63 3.09 -4.88 9.64
CA GLN A 63 4.07 -5.67 8.92
C GLN A 63 5.32 -5.96 9.78
N ALA A 64 5.83 -4.94 10.48
CA ALA A 64 6.95 -5.12 11.39
C ALA A 64 6.64 -6.12 12.51
N GLY A 65 5.42 -6.05 13.07
CA GLY A 65 4.93 -7.01 14.07
C GLY A 65 4.87 -8.44 13.54
N TYR A 66 4.26 -8.63 12.37
CA TYR A 66 4.17 -9.93 11.70
C TYR A 66 5.55 -10.55 11.44
N LEU A 67 6.48 -9.77 10.87
CA LEU A 67 7.83 -10.25 10.56
C LEU A 67 8.60 -10.64 11.83
N SER A 68 8.51 -9.84 12.89
CA SER A 68 9.16 -10.14 14.16
C SER A 68 8.59 -11.40 14.83
N GLU A 69 7.27 -11.56 14.82
CA GLU A 69 6.64 -12.77 15.37
C GLU A 69 7.02 -14.01 14.56
N LEU A 70 7.01 -13.90 13.23
CA LEU A 70 7.39 -14.97 12.33
C LEU A 70 8.84 -15.42 12.55
N GLU A 71 9.78 -14.49 12.67
CA GLU A 71 11.20 -14.79 12.94
C GLU A 71 11.38 -15.51 14.28
N SER A 72 10.76 -15.00 15.35
CA SER A 72 10.78 -15.62 16.67
C SER A 72 10.26 -17.07 16.62
N LYS A 73 9.18 -17.31 15.87
CA LYS A 73 8.60 -18.65 15.71
C LYS A 73 9.48 -19.57 14.89
N LYS A 74 10.14 -19.07 13.83
CA LYS A 74 11.13 -19.83 13.04
C LYS A 74 12.31 -20.27 13.91
N GLU A 75 12.84 -19.39 14.75
CA GLU A 75 13.93 -19.73 15.67
C GLU A 75 13.50 -20.74 16.74
N GLU A 76 12.28 -20.61 17.26
CA GLU A 76 11.69 -21.60 18.18
C GLU A 76 11.59 -22.98 17.52
N GLU A 77 11.08 -23.05 16.29
CA GLU A 77 10.97 -24.29 15.53
C GLU A 77 12.35 -24.91 15.26
N GLN A 78 13.31 -24.12 14.75
CA GLN A 78 14.66 -24.60 14.47
C GLN A 78 15.34 -25.21 15.70
N ARG A 79 15.16 -24.60 16.89
CA ARG A 79 15.67 -25.16 18.14
C ARG A 79 15.02 -26.49 18.49
N LYS A 80 13.69 -26.61 18.36
CA LYS A 80 12.97 -27.87 18.61
C LYS A 80 13.38 -28.98 17.64
N LEU A 81 13.57 -28.64 16.36
CA LEU A 81 14.03 -29.60 15.35
C LEU A 81 15.45 -30.07 15.65
N ALA A 82 16.36 -29.16 15.98
CA ALA A 82 17.73 -29.51 16.36
C ALA A 82 17.77 -30.40 17.62
N GLU A 83 16.93 -30.12 18.62
CA GLU A 83 16.81 -30.95 19.83
C GLU A 83 16.29 -32.36 19.49
N LEU A 84 15.26 -32.47 18.65
CA LEU A 84 14.73 -33.76 18.20
C LEU A 84 15.75 -34.57 17.39
N GLU A 85 16.55 -33.91 16.56
CA GLU A 85 17.63 -34.57 15.80
C GLU A 85 18.77 -35.05 16.71
N ALA A 86 19.15 -34.25 17.72
CA ALA A 86 20.13 -34.65 18.71
C ALA A 86 19.64 -35.85 19.54
N GLU A 87 18.40 -35.81 20.02
CA GLU A 87 17.77 -36.94 20.72
C GLU A 87 17.71 -38.21 19.86
N LYS A 88 17.38 -38.04 18.58
CA LYS A 88 17.34 -39.15 17.61
C LYS A 88 18.72 -39.79 17.49
N ALA A 89 19.77 -38.99 17.32
CA ALA A 89 21.15 -39.47 17.22
C ALA A 89 21.60 -40.19 18.51
N GLU A 90 21.31 -39.63 19.68
CA GLU A 90 21.66 -40.23 20.97
C GLU A 90 20.97 -41.58 21.17
N LYS A 91 19.66 -41.67 20.89
CA LYS A 91 18.90 -42.90 21.08
C LYS A 91 19.25 -43.96 20.05
N ALA A 92 19.46 -43.59 18.79
CA ALA A 92 19.93 -44.50 17.76
C ALA A 92 21.30 -45.11 18.12
N GLY A 93 22.22 -44.31 18.68
CA GLY A 93 23.54 -44.76 19.13
C GLY A 93 23.53 -45.77 20.29
N LYS A 94 22.40 -45.92 21.02
CA LYS A 94 22.25 -46.89 22.11
C LYS A 94 21.91 -48.31 21.64
N PHE A 95 21.54 -48.49 20.37
CA PHE A 95 21.16 -49.79 19.82
C PHE A 95 22.19 -50.25 18.80
N THR A 96 22.62 -51.50 18.92
CA THR A 96 23.42 -52.20 17.90
C THR A 96 22.57 -53.01 16.94
N ASP A 97 21.30 -53.27 17.30
CA ASP A 97 20.32 -53.96 16.47
C ASP A 97 19.70 -53.00 15.44
N GLU A 98 19.92 -53.28 14.16
CA GLU A 98 19.45 -52.45 13.05
C GLU A 98 17.93 -52.24 13.05
N LYS A 99 17.14 -53.24 13.45
CA LYS A 99 15.67 -53.12 13.49
C LYS A 99 15.24 -52.17 14.59
N LYS A 100 15.90 -52.20 15.75
CA LYS A 100 15.62 -51.25 16.84
C LYS A 100 16.02 -49.83 16.48
N VAL A 101 17.17 -49.65 15.83
CA VAL A 101 17.61 -48.35 15.31
C VAL A 101 16.58 -47.79 14.31
N ALA A 102 16.16 -48.61 13.33
CA ALA A 102 15.17 -48.20 12.33
C ALA A 102 13.82 -47.82 12.96
N HIS A 103 13.37 -48.57 13.97
CA HIS A 103 12.13 -48.29 14.68
C HIS A 103 12.16 -46.94 15.42
N GLU A 104 13.23 -46.67 16.18
CA GLU A 104 13.38 -45.39 16.89
C GLU A 104 13.54 -44.22 15.92
N ASN A 105 14.33 -44.37 14.86
CA ASN A 105 14.46 -43.34 13.82
C ASN A 105 13.09 -42.98 13.22
N ALA A 106 12.29 -43.97 12.84
CA ALA A 106 10.95 -43.75 12.29
C ALA A 106 10.01 -43.03 13.28
N LYS A 107 10.18 -43.25 14.59
CA LYS A 107 9.41 -42.55 15.63
C LYS A 107 9.80 -41.08 15.72
N PHE A 108 11.10 -40.76 15.63
CA PHE A 108 11.58 -39.38 15.61
C PHE A 108 11.23 -38.65 14.32
N ASP A 109 11.32 -39.33 13.17
CA ASP A 109 10.91 -38.75 11.88
C ASP A 109 9.45 -38.32 11.91
N LYS A 110 8.57 -39.15 12.49
CA LYS A 110 7.17 -38.77 12.73
C LYS A 110 6.99 -37.59 13.67
N LYS A 111 7.87 -37.42 14.68
CA LYS A 111 7.80 -36.25 15.58
C LYS A 111 8.25 -34.98 14.88
N ILE A 112 9.37 -35.05 14.15
CA ILE A 112 9.90 -33.95 13.36
C ILE A 112 8.85 -33.48 12.34
N GLN A 113 8.26 -34.43 11.60
CA GLN A 113 7.18 -34.12 10.66
C GLN A 113 6.00 -33.41 11.33
N ARG A 114 5.55 -33.88 12.50
CA ARG A 114 4.44 -33.25 13.23
C ARG A 114 4.77 -31.84 13.72
N GLU A 115 6.00 -31.58 14.16
CA GLU A 115 6.40 -30.23 14.55
C GLU A 115 6.45 -29.28 13.35
N GLN A 116 6.96 -29.75 12.20
CA GLN A 116 6.93 -28.99 10.94
C GLN A 116 5.49 -28.71 10.47
N GLU A 117 4.59 -29.69 10.58
CA GLU A 117 3.17 -29.52 10.24
C GLU A 117 2.50 -28.47 11.16
N LYS A 118 2.80 -28.49 12.46
CA LYS A 118 2.31 -27.48 13.41
C LYS A 118 2.85 -26.09 13.09
N PHE A 119 4.13 -25.99 12.76
CA PHE A 119 4.72 -24.72 12.40
C PHE A 119 4.11 -24.16 11.10
N ASN A 120 3.94 -25.00 10.08
CA ASN A 120 3.27 -24.62 8.83
C ASN A 120 1.83 -24.15 9.08
N ALA A 121 1.08 -24.83 9.94
CA ALA A 121 -0.28 -24.39 10.31
C ALA A 121 -0.25 -23.01 11.01
N LEU A 122 0.70 -22.80 11.93
CA LEU A 122 0.88 -21.52 12.62
C LEU A 122 1.29 -20.40 11.65
N TYR A 123 2.15 -20.70 10.68
CA TYR A 123 2.56 -19.76 9.63
C TYR A 123 1.36 -19.26 8.85
N ILE A 124 0.49 -20.18 8.38
CA ILE A 124 -0.73 -19.84 7.65
C ILE A 124 -1.64 -18.95 8.50
N THR A 125 -1.85 -19.30 9.77
CA THR A 125 -2.70 -18.50 10.67
C THR A 125 -2.15 -17.09 10.91
N LEU A 126 -0.82 -16.93 11.06
CA LEU A 126 -0.21 -15.62 11.21
C LEU A 126 -0.35 -14.78 9.94
N GLU A 127 -0.15 -15.39 8.77
CA GLU A 127 -0.30 -14.72 7.48
C GLU A 127 -1.75 -14.30 7.21
N GLU A 128 -2.73 -15.16 7.50
CA GLU A 128 -4.16 -14.85 7.41
C GLU A 128 -4.53 -13.67 8.31
N LYS A 129 -4.06 -13.69 9.57
CA LYS A 129 -4.32 -12.62 10.52
C LYS A 129 -3.70 -11.29 10.07
N TYR A 130 -2.44 -11.31 9.65
CA TYR A 130 -1.76 -10.12 9.11
C TYR A 130 -2.53 -9.54 7.92
N ASN A 131 -2.93 -10.40 6.98
CA ASN A 131 -3.67 -9.97 5.80
C ASN A 131 -5.01 -9.34 6.17
N GLN A 132 -5.76 -9.95 7.09
CA GLN A 132 -7.03 -9.41 7.56
C GLN A 132 -6.86 -8.03 8.22
N GLU A 133 -5.93 -7.90 9.15
CA GLU A 133 -5.69 -6.62 9.86
C GLU A 133 -5.22 -5.52 8.91
N LEU A 134 -4.38 -5.86 7.92
CA LEU A 134 -3.95 -4.91 6.89
C LEU A 134 -5.11 -4.50 5.97
N ASP A 135 -5.97 -5.44 5.57
CA ASP A 135 -7.17 -5.16 4.79
C ASP A 135 -8.12 -4.21 5.52
N GLU A 136 -8.34 -4.42 6.82
CA GLU A 136 -9.16 -3.54 7.65
C GLU A 136 -8.60 -2.10 7.71
N VAL A 137 -7.28 -1.94 7.80
CA VAL A 137 -6.63 -0.61 7.75
C VAL A 137 -6.83 0.06 6.40
N ILE A 138 -6.59 -0.69 5.31
CA ILE A 138 -6.75 -0.18 3.94
C ILE A 138 -8.20 0.22 3.67
N GLU A 139 -9.15 -0.64 4.03
CA GLU A 139 -10.58 -0.39 3.83
C GLU A 139 -11.05 0.84 4.61
N ALA A 140 -10.59 1.02 5.85
CA ALA A 140 -10.92 2.19 6.64
C ALA A 140 -10.44 3.49 5.96
N VAL A 141 -9.17 3.55 5.52
CA VAL A 141 -8.64 4.74 4.84
C VAL A 141 -9.35 4.99 3.52
N PHE A 142 -9.58 3.94 2.72
CA PHE A 142 -10.29 4.06 1.45
C PHE A 142 -11.71 4.60 1.63
N ASN A 143 -12.49 4.02 2.54
CA ASN A 143 -13.87 4.44 2.76
C ASN A 143 -13.97 5.87 3.31
N GLU A 144 -13.11 6.25 4.27
CA GLU A 144 -13.10 7.61 4.82
C GLU A 144 -12.73 8.64 3.75
N THR A 145 -11.69 8.39 2.96
CA THR A 145 -11.24 9.32 1.92
C THR A 145 -12.21 9.41 0.74
N LEU A 146 -12.87 8.32 0.37
CA LEU A 146 -13.96 8.31 -0.62
C LEU A 146 -15.15 9.15 -0.15
N GLN A 147 -15.53 9.04 1.13
CA GLN A 147 -16.60 9.86 1.69
C GLN A 147 -16.23 11.34 1.66
N MET A 148 -15.04 11.70 2.14
CA MET A 148 -14.55 13.09 2.17
C MET A 148 -14.51 13.74 0.78
N SER A 149 -14.02 12.99 -0.21
CA SER A 149 -13.95 13.46 -1.61
C SER A 149 -15.34 13.62 -2.22
N THR A 150 -16.23 12.66 -2.03
CA THR A 150 -17.62 12.71 -2.51
C THR A 150 -18.36 13.92 -1.93
N GLU A 151 -18.30 14.11 -0.61
CA GLU A 151 -18.98 15.22 0.07
C GLU A 151 -18.43 16.58 -0.38
N THR A 152 -17.11 16.70 -0.52
CA THR A 152 -16.48 17.95 -0.95
C THR A 152 -16.82 18.28 -2.40
N ILE A 153 -16.81 17.30 -3.30
CA ILE A 153 -17.21 17.49 -4.71
C ILE A 153 -18.67 17.95 -4.81
N GLU A 154 -19.58 17.36 -4.02
CA GLU A 154 -20.97 17.80 -3.98
C GLU A 154 -21.14 19.23 -3.44
N LEU A 155 -20.33 19.63 -2.46
CA LEU A 155 -20.36 20.97 -1.88
C LEU A 155 -19.85 22.02 -2.89
N VAL A 156 -18.70 21.80 -3.51
CA VAL A 156 -18.13 22.77 -4.47
C VAL A 156 -18.95 22.86 -5.76
N LYS A 157 -19.64 21.78 -6.14
CA LYS A 157 -20.61 21.82 -7.24
C LYS A 157 -21.76 22.80 -6.98
N LYS A 158 -22.22 22.93 -5.73
CA LYS A 158 -23.23 23.94 -5.34
C LYS A 158 -22.70 25.36 -5.41
N MET A 159 -21.37 25.52 -5.41
CA MET A 159 -20.66 26.80 -5.58
C MET A 159 -20.31 27.08 -7.06
N GLY A 160 -20.75 26.22 -8.00
CA GLY A 160 -20.50 26.39 -9.42
C GLY A 160 -19.15 25.83 -9.91
N VAL A 161 -18.38 25.16 -9.04
CA VAL A 161 -17.08 24.59 -9.39
C VAL A 161 -17.21 23.10 -9.72
N GLU A 162 -16.61 22.67 -10.81
CA GLU A 162 -16.53 21.27 -11.21
C GLU A 162 -15.20 20.66 -10.72
N ALA A 163 -15.29 19.61 -9.91
CA ALA A 163 -14.16 18.88 -9.35
C ALA A 163 -14.31 17.36 -9.53
N GLU A 164 -13.19 16.64 -9.54
CA GLU A 164 -13.14 15.18 -9.67
C GLU A 164 -12.00 14.57 -8.85
N CYS A 165 -12.02 13.25 -8.68
CA CYS A 165 -10.93 12.51 -8.04
C CYS A 165 -9.71 12.38 -8.98
N SER A 166 -8.51 12.65 -8.47
CA SER A 166 -7.26 12.64 -9.22
C SER A 166 -6.43 11.35 -9.08
N TRP A 167 -6.94 10.32 -8.39
CA TRP A 167 -6.35 9.00 -8.14
C TRP A 167 -4.84 9.01 -7.82
N LYS A 168 -4.47 8.86 -6.54
CA LYS A 168 -3.09 8.78 -6.06
C LYS A 168 -2.78 7.35 -5.62
N LEU A 169 -1.69 6.77 -6.13
CA LEU A 169 -1.25 5.43 -5.72
C LEU A 169 -0.39 5.54 -4.45
N VAL A 170 -0.78 4.82 -3.41
CA VAL A 170 -0.16 4.85 -2.07
C VAL A 170 0.25 3.43 -1.67
N ARG A 171 1.38 3.30 -0.97
CA ARG A 171 1.86 2.01 -0.45
C ARG A 171 1.49 1.85 1.03
N PHE A 172 0.78 0.79 1.36
CA PHE A 172 0.50 0.34 2.72
C PHE A 172 1.26 -0.97 2.95
N ALA A 173 2.35 -0.95 3.73
CA ALA A 173 3.24 -2.09 3.88
C ALA A 173 3.67 -2.70 2.53
N ASP A 174 3.25 -3.94 2.24
CA ASP A 174 3.52 -4.68 1.01
C ASP A 174 2.46 -4.51 -0.10
N ARG A 175 1.46 -3.64 0.08
CA ARG A 175 0.34 -3.45 -0.85
C ARG A 175 0.30 -2.03 -1.43
N MET A 176 -0.19 -1.91 -2.68
CA MET A 176 -0.41 -0.62 -3.36
C MET A 176 -1.92 -0.38 -3.52
N VAL A 177 -2.40 0.78 -3.13
CA VAL A 177 -3.82 1.14 -3.09
C VAL A 177 -4.02 2.50 -3.76
N TRP A 178 -5.06 2.64 -4.58
CA TRP A 178 -5.48 3.92 -5.13
C TRP A 178 -6.36 4.66 -4.12
N ILE A 179 -6.04 5.93 -3.87
CA ILE A 179 -6.79 6.84 -3.00
C ILE A 179 -7.22 8.06 -3.81
N ASP A 180 -8.23 8.78 -3.31
CA ASP A 180 -9.07 9.67 -4.11
C ASP A 180 -8.90 11.17 -3.74
N PRO A 181 -7.70 11.79 -3.88
CA PRO A 181 -7.59 13.24 -3.75
C PRO A 181 -8.43 13.98 -4.80
N ILE A 182 -8.76 15.24 -4.54
CA ILE A 182 -9.66 16.05 -5.35
C ILE A 182 -8.87 17.06 -6.19
N ARG A 183 -9.27 17.27 -7.44
CA ARG A 183 -8.78 18.37 -8.29
C ARG A 183 -9.92 19.10 -8.98
N ILE A 184 -9.72 20.38 -9.28
CA ILE A 184 -10.65 21.17 -10.10
C ILE A 184 -10.45 20.84 -11.58
N VAL A 185 -11.56 20.77 -12.32
CA VAL A 185 -11.57 20.55 -13.78
C VAL A 185 -12.35 21.63 -14.54
N GLY A 186 -13.16 22.44 -13.86
CA GLY A 186 -13.95 23.52 -14.47
C GLY A 186 -14.55 24.47 -13.43
N HIS A 187 -14.96 25.67 -13.87
CA HIS A 187 -15.67 26.69 -13.08
C HIS A 187 -16.44 27.63 -14.01
#